data_AF-A0A7K7C5D5-F1
#
_entry.id   AF-A0A7K7C5D5-F1
#
_cell.length_a   1.000
_cell.length_b   1.000
_cell.length_c   1.000
_cell.angle_alpha   90.00
_cell.angle_beta   90.00
_cell.angle_gamma   90.00
#
_symmetry.space_group_name_H-M   'P 1'
#
loop_
_entity.id
_entity.type
_entity.pdbx_description
1 polymer ?
#
loop_
_entity_poly.entity_id
_entity_poly.type
_entity_poly.pdbx_seq_one_letter_code
_entity_poly.pdbx_strand_id
1 'polypeptide(L)' 'AQSLRCYTCKEPTDISQCKTATVCPPKATVCTTTLHSVETGYPFFGNITVTRDCEEECLSYDGIGATRPKSCCYTDLC' A
#
# COMPACT_ATOMS: atom_id res chain seq x y z
N ALA A 1 8.17 -13.54 -19.51
CA ALA A 1 7.23 -12.83 -18.62
C ALA A 1 8.05 -11.94 -17.70
N GLN A 2 7.76 -10.64 -17.65
CA GLN A 2 8.42 -9.71 -16.74
C GLN A 2 7.66 -9.74 -15.41
N SER A 3 8.38 -9.92 -14.29
CA SER A 3 7.76 -9.96 -12.96
C SER A 3 7.48 -8.54 -12.50
N LEU A 4 6.27 -8.30 -11.97
CA LEU A 4 5.86 -7.00 -11.43
C LEU A 4 6.83 -6.55 -10.33
N ARG A 5 7.10 -5.25 -10.26
CA ARG A 5 7.90 -4.60 -9.23
C ARG A 5 7.03 -3.61 -8.48
N CYS A 6 6.98 -3.71 -7.16
CA CYS A 6 6.21 -2.78 -6.33
C CYS A 6 7.13 -2.10 -5.31
N TYR A 7 6.72 -0.94 -4.82
CA TYR A 7 7.28 -0.43 -3.57
C TYR A 7 6.76 -1.26 -2.41
N THR A 8 7.63 -1.68 -1.48
CA THR A 8 7.26 -2.46 -0.30
C THR A 8 7.86 -1.91 0.98
N CYS A 9 7.19 -2.16 2.10
CA CYS A 9 7.71 -1.95 3.45
C CYS A 9 7.00 -2.89 4.42
N LYS A 10 7.76 -3.58 5.28
CA LYS A 10 7.24 -4.64 6.16
C LYS A 10 6.46 -4.11 7.36
N GLU A 11 6.79 -2.90 7.82
CA GLU A 11 6.17 -2.25 8.97
C GLU A 11 5.51 -0.94 8.53
N PRO A 12 4.47 -0.47 9.26
CA PRO A 12 3.85 0.82 8.98
C PRO A 12 4.90 1.93 8.99
N THR A 13 5.20 2.45 7.80
CA THR A 13 6.30 3.38 7.57
C THR A 13 5.74 4.65 6.97
N ASP A 14 6.39 5.78 7.22
CA ASP A 14 6.02 7.04 6.56
C ASP A 14 5.96 6.87 5.03
N ILE A 15 4.93 7.44 4.39
CA ILE A 15 4.71 7.30 2.95
C ILE A 15 5.90 7.78 2.11
N SER A 16 6.67 8.76 2.59
CA SER A 16 7.86 9.24 1.87
C SER A 16 9.00 8.22 1.89
N GLN A 17 9.04 7.36 2.91
CA GLN A 17 10.08 6.36 3.16
C GLN A 17 9.72 4.94 2.68
N CYS A 18 8.43 4.59 2.56
CA CYS A 18 7.98 3.30 2.04
C CYS A 18 8.12 3.18 0.51
N LYS A 19 9.37 3.17 0.03
CA LYS A 19 9.74 3.17 -1.39
C LYS A 19 10.80 2.12 -1.74
N THR A 20 10.85 1.02 -1.00
CA THR A 20 11.78 -0.08 -1.31
C THR A 20 11.27 -0.83 -2.53
N ALA A 21 11.94 -0.68 -3.68
CA ALA A 21 11.57 -1.39 -4.90
C ALA A 21 11.88 -2.88 -4.77
N THR A 22 10.85 -3.72 -4.78
CA THR A 22 10.97 -5.17 -4.64
C THR A 22 10.35 -5.88 -5.85
N VAL A 23 10.99 -6.95 -6.31
CA VAL A 23 10.43 -7.83 -7.35
C VAL A 23 9.38 -8.72 -6.70
N CYS A 24 8.15 -8.64 -7.18
CA CYS A 24 7.05 -9.44 -6.65
C CYS A 24 7.18 -10.92 -7.01
N PRO A 25 6.58 -11.81 -6.21
CA PRO A 25 6.45 -13.22 -6.56
C PRO A 25 5.77 -13.41 -7.92
N PRO A 26 6.08 -14.48 -8.66
CA PRO A 26 5.55 -14.70 -10.02
C PRO A 26 4.02 -14.84 -10.09
N LYS A 27 3.37 -15.12 -8.95
CA LYS A 27 1.91 -15.19 -8.84
C LYS A 27 1.26 -13.83 -8.56
N ALA A 28 2.01 -12.90 -7.96
CA ALA A 28 1.49 -11.59 -7.61
C ALA A 28 1.37 -10.71 -8.85
N THR A 29 0.18 -10.15 -9.07
CA THR A 29 -0.15 -9.35 -10.25
C THR A 29 -0.51 -7.91 -9.90
N VAL A 30 -0.58 -7.58 -8.61
CA VAL A 30 -1.00 -6.26 -8.14
C VAL A 30 -0.13 -5.77 -6.98
N CYS A 31 0.18 -4.48 -6.98
CA CYS A 31 0.75 -3.80 -5.84
C CYS A 31 -0.39 -3.31 -4.94
N THR A 32 -0.25 -3.46 -3.63
CA THR A 32 -1.23 -2.97 -2.66
C THR A 32 -0.61 -1.92 -1.74
N THR A 33 -1.38 -0.90 -1.40
CA THR A 33 -1.01 0.12 -0.40
C THR A 33 -2.13 0.21 0.62
N THR A 34 -1.81 -0.14 1.86
CA THR A 34 -2.70 0.03 3.01
C THR A 34 -2.29 1.29 3.74
N LEU A 35 -3.22 2.23 3.87
CA LEU A 35 -3.02 3.45 4.63
C LEU A 35 -3.44 3.22 6.07
N HIS A 36 -2.54 3.50 7.01
CA HIS A 36 -2.82 3.45 8.44
C HIS A 36 -3.08 4.88 8.90
N SER A 37 -4.34 5.30 8.77
CA SER A 37 -4.78 6.58 9.32
C SER A 37 -4.83 6.48 10.84
N VAL A 38 -4.17 7.40 11.52
CA VAL A 38 -4.39 7.62 12.95
C VAL A 38 -5.76 8.30 13.08
N GLU A 39 -6.73 7.67 13.74
CA GLU A 39 -8.09 8.17 13.97
C GLU A 39 -8.08 9.55 14.68
N THR A 40 -7.86 10.65 13.95
CA THR A 40 -7.55 11.94 14.59
C THR A 40 -8.38 13.12 14.11
N GLY A 41 -9.61 12.95 13.62
CA GLY A 41 -10.53 14.08 13.35
C GLY A 41 -9.97 15.24 12.49
N TYR A 42 -10.86 16.13 12.06
CA TYR A 42 -10.40 17.33 11.35
C TYR A 42 -9.83 18.36 12.35
N PRO A 43 -8.71 19.05 12.07
CA PRO A 43 -7.84 18.94 10.91
C PRO A 43 -6.73 17.89 11.12
N PHE A 44 -6.59 16.97 10.16
CA PHE A 44 -5.60 15.89 10.24
C PHE A 44 -4.20 16.41 9.89
N PHE A 45 -3.35 16.58 10.90
CA PHE A 45 -1.91 16.88 10.77
C PHE A 45 -1.05 15.73 11.33
N GLY A 46 -1.44 14.48 11.05
CA GLY A 46 -0.75 13.29 11.57
C GLY A 46 0.11 12.61 10.52
N ASN A 47 1.31 12.17 10.91
CA ASN A 47 2.21 11.34 10.11
C ASN A 47 1.45 10.13 9.55
N ILE A 48 1.22 10.11 8.23
CA ILE A 48 0.52 9.02 7.56
C ILE A 48 1.51 7.88 7.38
N THR A 49 1.22 6.75 8.03
CA THR A 49 1.99 5.54 7.80
C THR A 49 1.27 4.65 6.79
N VAL A 50 2.04 3.96 5.96
CA VAL A 50 1.55 3.04 4.95
C VAL A 50 2.29 1.72 5.06
N THR A 51 1.63 0.66 4.60
CA THR A 51 2.27 -0.62 4.31
C THR A 51 2.02 -0.92 2.85
N ARG A 52 3.06 -1.32 2.13
CA ARG A 52 2.96 -1.67 0.71
C ARG A 52 3.47 -3.08 0.47
N ASP A 53 2.75 -3.84 -0.35
CA ASP A 53 3.04 -5.24 -0.62
C ASP A 53 2.65 -5.65 -2.07
N CYS A 54 2.93 -6.90 -2.42
CA CYS A 54 2.55 -7.54 -3.67
C CYS A 54 1.49 -8.60 -3.40
N GLU A 55 0.37 -8.59 -4.13
CA GLU A 55 -0.70 -9.58 -3.96
C GLU A 55 -1.11 -10.19 -5.31
N GLU A 56 -1.77 -11.36 -5.24
CA GLU A 56 -2.32 -12.04 -6.42
C GLU A 56 -3.61 -11.35 -6.92
N GLU A 57 -4.40 -10.79 -6.00
CA GLU A 57 -5.67 -10.14 -6.27
C GLU A 57 -5.81 -8.85 -5.45
N CYS A 58 -6.52 -7.86 -6.00
CA CYS A 58 -6.83 -6.63 -5.27
C CYS A 58 -8.07 -6.82 -4.39
N LEU A 59 -7.86 -7.03 -3.10
CA LEU A 59 -8.92 -6.91 -2.10
C LEU A 59 -8.93 -5.48 -1.56
N SER A 60 -9.45 -4.53 -2.35
CA SER A 60 -9.61 -3.14 -1.93
C SER A 60 -10.68 -3.01 -0.86
N TYR A 61 -10.39 -2.22 0.17
CA TYR A 61 -11.36 -1.85 1.20
C TYR A 61 -11.35 -0.32 1.31
N ASP A 62 -12.36 0.32 0.73
CA ASP A 62 -12.51 1.77 0.61
C ASP A 62 -13.86 2.26 1.18
N GLY A 63 -14.52 1.42 1.99
CA GLY A 63 -15.81 1.75 2.60
C GLY A 63 -15.76 3.02 3.46
N ILE A 64 -16.88 3.75 3.49
CA ILE A 64 -17.03 4.93 4.36
C ILE A 64 -16.85 4.48 5.82
N GLY A 65 -15.88 5.08 6.53
CA GLY A 65 -15.52 4.69 7.90
C GLY A 65 -14.44 3.61 8.00
N ALA A 66 -13.83 3.20 6.89
CA ALA A 66 -12.67 2.32 6.90
C ALA A 66 -11.49 2.97 7.63
N THR A 67 -11.02 2.32 8.70
CA THR A 67 -9.87 2.79 9.50
C THR A 67 -8.52 2.49 8.84
N ARG A 68 -8.51 1.62 7.82
CA ARG A 68 -7.32 1.21 7.07
C ARG A 68 -7.65 1.00 5.58
N PRO A 69 -7.85 2.08 4.81
CA PRO A 69 -8.21 1.93 3.42
C PRO A 69 -7.06 1.30 2.64
N LYS A 70 -7.43 0.35 1.76
CA LYS A 70 -6.48 -0.40 0.93
C LYS A 70 -6.73 -0.09 -0.55
N SER A 71 -5.67 0.37 -1.22
CA SER A 71 -5.65 0.72 -2.64
C SER A 71 -4.73 -0.22 -3.42
N CYS A 72 -4.97 -0.35 -4.72
CA CYS A 72 -4.24 -1.29 -5.58
C CYS A 72 -3.86 -0.68 -6.92
N CYS A 73 -2.79 -1.18 -7.52
CA CYS A 73 -2.34 -0.79 -8.86
C CYS A 73 -1.59 -1.94 -9.54
N TYR A 74 -1.67 -2.01 -10.87
CA TYR A 74 -1.17 -3.14 -11.68
C TYR A 74 0.07 -2.77 -12.51
N THR A 75 0.78 -1.72 -12.10
CA THR A 75 1.91 -1.14 -12.84
C THR A 75 3.18 -1.19 -12.02
N ASP A 76 4.32 -1.33 -12.69
CA ASP A 76 5.62 -1.31 -12.00
C ASP A 76 5.84 0.01 -11.24
N LEU A 77 6.18 -0.10 -9.96
CA LEU A 77 6.58 0.99 -9.07
C LEU A 77 5.55 2.14 -8.94
N CYS A 78 4.27 1.79 -8.88
CA CYS A 78 3.29 2.57 -8.13
C CYS A 78 3.54 2.39 -6.60
#